data_AF-A0A967GQ41-F1
#
_entry.id   AF-A0A967GQ41-F1
#
_cell.length_a   1.000
_cell.length_b   1.000
_cell.length_c   1.000
_cell.angle_alpha   90.00
_cell.angle_beta   90.00
_cell.angle_gamma   90.00
#
_symmetry.space_group_name_H-M   'P 1'
#
loop_
_entity.id
_entity.type
_entity.pdbx_description
1 polymer ?
#
loop_
_entity_poly.entity_id
_entity_poly.type
_entity_poly.pdbx_seq_one_letter_code
_entity_poly.pdbx_strand_id
1 'polypeptide(L)' 'RPVNIETTAFGAAALAGLATGVWASRAAFSAGWGVDRRFTPREGDTGKIRGLWERAVERTRGWEQGGE' A
#
# COMPACT_ATOMS: atom_id res chain seq x y z
N ARG A 1 -7.64 4.56 -4.07
CA ARG A 1 -7.63 5.12 -2.71
C ARG A 1 -8.92 4.72 -1.99
N PRO A 2 -8.82 4.04 -0.84
CA PRO A 2 -9.98 3.72 0.00
C PRO A 2 -10.50 4.95 0.75
N VAL A 3 -11.75 4.88 1.24
CA VAL A 3 -12.36 5.90 2.09
C VAL A 3 -11.62 6.04 3.43
N ASN A 4 -11.34 4.92 4.10
CA ASN A 4 -10.50 4.86 5.29
C ASN A 4 -9.04 4.59 4.87
N ILE A 5 -8.13 5.49 5.21
CA ILE A 5 -6.70 5.39 4.83
C ILE A 5 -5.88 4.71 5.92
N GLU A 6 -6.38 4.68 7.15
CA GLU A 6 -5.83 4.03 8.33
C GLU A 6 -6.03 2.50 8.28
N THR A 7 -5.75 1.91 7.10
CA THR A 7 -5.97 0.49 6.80
C THR A 7 -5.23 -0.45 7.75
N THR A 8 -4.11 -0.02 8.33
CA THR A 8 -3.38 -0.75 9.37
C THR A 8 -4.21 -0.91 10.64
N ALA A 9 -4.75 0.19 11.18
CA ALA A 9 -5.59 0.16 12.38
C ALA A 9 -6.91 -0.55 12.11
N PHE A 10 -7.50 -0.32 10.93
CA PHE A 10 -8.70 -1.01 10.48
C PHE A 10 -8.48 -2.53 10.40
N GLY A 11 -7.32 -2.98 9.93
CA GLY A 11 -6.94 -4.39 9.90
C GLY A 11 -6.76 -5.00 11.29
N ALA A 12 -6.10 -4.29 12.21
CA ALA A 12 -5.96 -4.75 13.59
C ALA A 12 -7.33 -4.89 14.29
N ALA A 13 -8.21 -3.92 14.09
CA ALA A 13 -9.58 -3.97 14.59
C ALA A 13 -10.33 -5.17 14.00
N ALA A 14 -10.20 -5.43 12.69
CA ALA A 14 -10.82 -6.58 12.03
C ALA A 14 -10.42 -7.91 12.69
N LEU A 15 -9.12 -8.10 12.94
CA LEU A 15 -8.60 -9.32 13.55
C LEU A 15 -9.16 -9.53 14.96
N ALA A 16 -9.11 -8.50 15.80
CA ALA A 16 -9.64 -8.56 17.15
C ALA A 16 -11.16 -8.80 17.15
N GLY A 17 -11.91 -8.03 16.37
CA GLY A 17 -13.37 -8.09 16.39
C GLY A 17 -13.96 -9.34 15.73
N LEU A 18 -13.26 -9.98 14.79
CA LEU A 18 -13.67 -11.30 14.29
C LEU A 18 -13.42 -12.38 15.34
N ALA A 19 -12.30 -12.30 16.09
CA ALA A 19 -11.98 -13.27 17.14
C ALA A 19 -12.93 -13.17 18.34
N THR A 20 -13.41 -11.97 18.67
CA THR A 20 -14.29 -11.71 19.82
C THR A 20 -15.77 -11.63 19.46
N GLY A 21 -16.13 -11.79 18.18
CA GLY A 21 -17.53 -11.78 17.73
C GLY A 21 -18.17 -10.40 17.59
N VAL A 22 -17.39 -9.31 17.67
CA VAL A 22 -17.85 -7.95 17.31
C VAL A 22 -18.34 -7.91 15.86
N TRP A 23 -17.69 -8.65 14.97
CA TRP A 23 -18.20 -8.92 13.62
C TRP A 23 -18.50 -10.40 13.45
N ALA A 24 -19.70 -10.69 12.95
CA ALA A 24 -20.17 -12.06 12.74
C ALA A 24 -19.45 -12.78 11.57
N SER A 25 -18.85 -12.04 10.64
CA SER A 25 -18.13 -12.61 9.51
C SER A 25 -17.20 -11.59 8.85
N ARG A 26 -16.29 -12.08 8.00
CA ARG A 26 -15.46 -11.23 7.14
C ARG A 26 -16.32 -10.33 6.24
N ALA A 27 -17.46 -10.83 5.75
CA ALA A 27 -18.37 -10.05 4.91
C ALA A 27 -18.97 -8.86 5.69
N ALA A 28 -19.36 -9.06 6.95
CA ALA A 28 -19.88 -7.99 7.80
C ALA A 28 -18.84 -6.88 8.03
N PHE A 29 -17.57 -7.24 8.22
CA PHE A 29 -16.47 -6.29 8.30
C PHE A 29 -16.18 -5.59 6.95
N SER A 30 -16.12 -6.36 5.86
CA SER A 30 -15.81 -5.84 4.51
C SER A 30 -16.87 -4.88 3.98
N ALA A 31 -18.10 -4.88 4.52
CA ALA A 31 -19.12 -3.88 4.21
C ALA A 31 -18.69 -2.45 4.57
N GLY A 32 -17.76 -2.28 5.52
CA GLY A 32 -17.17 -0.98 5.86
C GLY A 32 -16.07 -0.52 4.90
N TRP A 33 -15.63 -1.37 3.97
CA TRP A 33 -14.62 -1.01 2.98
C TRP A 33 -15.27 -0.32 1.78
N GLY A 34 -14.74 0.84 1.40
CA GLY A 34 -15.23 1.61 0.26
C GLY A 34 -14.09 2.20 -0.56
N VAL A 35 -14.31 2.29 -1.87
CA VAL A 35 -13.42 3.02 -2.78
C VAL A 35 -13.82 4.49 -2.76
N ASP A 36 -12.92 5.36 -2.32
CA ASP A 36 -13.10 6.81 -2.43
C ASP A 36 -12.73 7.28 -3.84
N ARG A 37 -11.55 6.90 -4.33
CA ARG A 37 -11.06 7.34 -5.64
C ARG A 37 -10.34 6.24 -6.38
N ARG A 38 -10.69 6.07 -7.66
CA ARG A 38 -9.90 5.29 -8.63
C ARG A 38 -9.08 6.26 -9.47
N PHE A 39 -7.80 5.96 -9.65
CA PHE A 39 -6.93 6.70 -10.55
C PHE A 39 -6.71 5.82 -11.78
N THR A 40 -6.96 6.37 -12.96
CA THR A 40 -6.68 5.70 -14.23
C THR A 40 -5.32 6.15 -14.75
N PRO A 41 -4.58 5.28 -15.45
CA PRO A 41 -3.34 5.68 -16.12
C PRO A 41 -3.60 6.87 -17.04
N ARG A 42 -2.67 7.82 -17.05
CA ARG A 42 -2.61 8.89 -18.05
C ARG A 42 -1.46 8.58 -19.00
N GLU A 43 -1.60 9.00 -20.24
CA GLU A 43 -0.52 8.88 -21.22
C GLU A 43 0.71 9.67 -20.76
N GLY A 44 1.89 9.08 -20.96
CA GLY A 44 3.17 9.67 -20.58
C GLY A 44 4.34 8.71 -20.82
N ASP A 45 5.55 9.26 -20.91
CA ASP A 45 6.79 8.50 -21.14
C ASP A 45 7.30 7.84 -19.84
N THR A 46 6.48 6.95 -19.29
CA THR A 46 6.80 6.22 -18.06
C THR A 46 8.01 5.31 -18.21
N GLY A 47 8.27 4.81 -19.42
CA GLY A 47 9.43 3.96 -19.73
C GLY A 47 10.75 4.71 -19.56
N LYS A 48 10.89 5.90 -20.15
CA LYS A 48 12.08 6.74 -20.00
C LYS A 48 12.29 7.18 -18.55
N ILE A 49 11.23 7.61 -17.87
CA ILE A 49 11.30 8.03 -16.46
C ILE A 49 11.73 6.87 -15.57
N ARG A 50 11.17 5.67 -15.76
CA ARG A 50 11.58 4.47 -15.03
C ARG A 50 13.05 4.12 -15.29
N GLY A 51 13.49 4.13 -16.55
CA GLY A 51 14.90 3.85 -16.88
C GLY A 51 15.88 4.88 -16.30
N LEU A 52 15.48 6.16 -16.21
CA LEU A 52 16.25 7.18 -15.50
C LEU A 52 16.30 6.90 -13.99
N TRP A 53 15.17 6.53 -13.38
CA TRP A 53 15.10 6.17 -11.96
C TRP A 53 15.96 4.96 -11.63
N GLU A 54 15.91 3.89 -12.43
CA GLU A 54 16.74 2.69 -12.26
C GLU A 54 18.23 3.04 -12.29
N ARG A 55 18.67 3.86 -13.27
CA ARG A 55 20.05 4.36 -13.34
C ARG A 55 20.44 5.20 -12.12
N ALA A 56 19.51 5.98 -11.57
CA ALA A 56 19.77 6.78 -10.38
C ALA A 56 19.91 5.89 -9.13
N VAL A 57 19.03 4.91 -8.96
CA VAL A 57 19.10 3.92 -7.87
C VAL A 57 20.42 3.16 -7.92
N GLU A 58 20.85 2.73 -9.10
CA GLU A 58 22.12 2.02 -9.25
C GLU A 58 23.33 2.84 -8.76
N ARG A 59 23.33 4.14 -9.03
CA ARG A 59 24.39 5.06 -8.56
C ARG A 59 24.40 5.28 -7.04
N THR A 60 23.32 4.96 -6.35
CA THR A 60 23.26 5.05 -4.88
C THR A 60 23.80 3.79 -4.17
N ARG A 61 24.03 2.70 -4.90
CA ARG A 61 24.57 1.47 -4.34
C ARG A 61 26.05 1.61 -4.01
N GLY A 62 26.55 0.79 -3.08
CA GLY A 62 27.97 0.75 -2.72
C GLY A 62 28.49 2.04 -2.07
N TRP A 63 27.58 2.87 -1.55
CA TRP A 63 27.94 4.13 -0.88
C TRP A 63 28.79 3.89 0.37
N GLU A 64 28.46 2.86 1.13
CA GLU A 64 29.24 2.38 2.26
C GLU A 64 29.85 1.02 1.90
N GLN A 65 31.16 0.90 2.05
CA GLN A 65 31.83 -0.40 2.06
C GLN A 65 31.74 -0.89 3.51
N GLY A 66 31.10 -2.04 3.73
CA GLY A 66 30.83 -2.55 5.07
C GLY A 66 32.02 -2.36 6.01
N GLY A 67 31.79 -1.61 7.10
CA GLY A 67 32.76 -1.49 8.17
C GLY A 67 33.06 -2.86 8.78
N GLU A 68 34.34 -3.07 9.04
CA GLU A 68 35.04 -4.23 9.63
C GLU A 68 34.19 -5.32 10.31
#